data_AF-A0A0L6I023-F1
#
_entry.id   AF-A0A0L6I023-F1
#
_cell.length_a   1.000
_cell.length_b   1.000
_cell.length_c   1.000
_cell.angle_alpha   90.00
_cell.angle_beta   90.00
_cell.angle_gamma   90.00
#
_symmetry.space_group_name_H-M   'P 1'
#
loop_
_entity.id
_entity.type
_entity.pdbx_description
1 polymer ?
#
loop_
_entity_poly.entity_id
_entity_poly.type
_entity_poly.pdbx_seq_one_letter_code
_entity_poly.pdbx_strand_id
1 'polypeptide(L)'
;MSENLGEWLAVLDRFERALDAADEQLDERFETPAGPVPEHLRERAEVILARQKMMLDSLAMSRAHVARELAALRRVPTSASDAPAYLDVQG
;
A
#
# COMPACT_ATOMS: atom_id res chain seq x y z
N MET A 1 8.26 -35.00 0.95
CA MET A 1 9.07 -33.99 0.21
C MET A 1 8.25 -33.29 -0.86
N SER A 2 7.44 -34.01 -1.65
CA SER A 2 6.60 -33.44 -2.72
C SER A 2 5.49 -32.51 -2.23
N GLU A 3 4.91 -32.77 -1.05
CA GLU A 3 3.81 -31.99 -0.47
C GLU A 3 4.25 -30.54 -0.14
N ASN A 4 5.38 -30.39 0.54
CA ASN A 4 6.01 -29.10 0.84
C ASN A 4 6.34 -28.28 -0.42
N LEU A 5 6.82 -28.95 -1.48
CA LEU A 5 7.06 -28.28 -2.77
C LEU A 5 5.76 -27.71 -3.37
N GLY A 6 4.67 -28.48 -3.33
CA GLY A 6 3.36 -28.04 -3.82
C GLY A 6 2.83 -26.84 -3.05
N GLU A 7 3.01 -26.81 -1.72
CA GLU A 7 2.64 -25.69 -0.87
C GLU A 7 3.42 -24.42 -1.23
N TRP A 8 4.74 -24.52 -1.41
CA TRP A 8 5.55 -23.38 -1.85
C TRP A 8 5.14 -22.86 -3.22
N LEU A 9 4.88 -23.74 -4.19
CA LEU A 9 4.41 -23.34 -5.51
C LEU A 9 3.09 -22.58 -5.42
N ALA A 10 2.12 -23.09 -4.67
CA ALA A 10 0.83 -22.44 -4.49
C ALA A 10 0.95 -21.04 -3.88
N VAL A 11 1.85 -20.86 -2.89
CA VAL A 11 2.12 -19.57 -2.27
C VAL A 11 2.78 -18.59 -3.25
N LEU A 12 3.80 -19.04 -4.00
CA LEU A 12 4.49 -18.17 -4.97
C LEU A 12 3.56 -17.77 -6.13
N ASP A 13 2.76 -18.71 -6.65
CA ASP A 13 1.76 -18.45 -7.70
C ASP A 13 0.72 -17.42 -7.22
N ARG A 14 0.29 -17.53 -5.95
CA ARG A 14 -0.61 -16.54 -5.35
C ARG A 14 0.03 -15.16 -5.26
N PHE A 15 1.29 -15.07 -4.83
CA PHE A 15 2.00 -13.79 -4.73
C PHE A 15 2.22 -13.13 -6.07
N GLU A 16 2.53 -13.89 -7.11
CA GLU A 16 2.66 -13.34 -8.47
C GLU A 16 1.32 -12.82 -8.98
N ARG A 17 0.23 -13.58 -8.80
CA ARG A 17 -1.11 -13.12 -9.18
C ARG A 17 -1.48 -11.83 -8.43
N ALA A 18 -1.13 -11.74 -7.15
CA ALA A 18 -1.34 -10.55 -6.34
C ALA A 18 -0.54 -9.32 -6.83
N LEU A 19 0.67 -9.53 -7.35
CA LEU A 19 1.49 -8.46 -7.92
C LEU A 19 0.91 -7.90 -9.23
N ASP A 20 0.18 -8.73 -9.97
CA ASP A 20 -0.42 -8.36 -11.26
C ASP A 20 -1.86 -7.82 -11.12
N ALA A 21 -2.54 -8.14 -10.02
CA ALA A 21 -3.86 -7.62 -9.70
C ALA A 21 -3.77 -6.18 -9.18
N ALA A 22 -3.98 -5.20 -10.07
CA ALA A 22 -3.73 -3.78 -9.79
C ALA A 22 -4.64 -3.14 -8.73
N ASP A 23 -5.79 -3.74 -8.38
CA ASP A 23 -6.77 -3.12 -7.47
C ASP A 23 -7.74 -4.14 -6.81
N GLU A 24 -7.45 -5.45 -6.91
CA GLU A 24 -8.31 -6.46 -6.26
C GLU A 24 -8.03 -6.49 -4.76
N GLN A 25 -9.11 -6.47 -3.97
CA GLN A 25 -9.05 -6.59 -2.52
C GLN A 25 -8.62 -8.02 -2.15
N LEU A 26 -7.32 -8.22 -2.05
CA LEU A 26 -6.68 -9.47 -1.65
C LEU A 26 -6.80 -9.66 -0.14
N ASP A 27 -7.99 -10.01 0.35
CA ASP A 27 -8.18 -10.43 1.74
C ASP A 27 -8.03 -11.95 1.84
N GLU A 28 -6.80 -12.44 1.71
CA GLU A 28 -6.50 -13.84 1.92
C GLU A 28 -5.24 -13.99 2.77
N ARG A 29 -5.44 -14.34 4.05
CA ARG A 29 -4.36 -14.88 4.88
C ARG A 29 -3.79 -16.10 4.15
N PHE A 30 -2.48 -16.13 3.95
CA PHE A 30 -1.79 -17.31 3.46
C PHE A 30 -1.13 -18.02 4.63
N GLU A 31 -1.07 -19.35 4.57
CA GLU A 31 -0.30 -20.15 5.51
C GLU A 31 1.14 -20.26 5.00
N THR A 32 2.11 -20.08 5.89
CA THR A 32 3.53 -20.25 5.53
C THR A 32 3.83 -21.74 5.41
N PRO A 33 4.32 -22.23 4.26
CA PRO A 33 4.67 -23.63 4.10
C PRO A 33 5.75 -24.04 5.10
N ALA A 34 5.75 -25.30 5.51
CA ALA A 34 6.72 -25.79 6.49
C ALA A 34 8.14 -25.87 5.90
N GLY A 35 9.16 -25.49 6.67
CA GLY A 35 10.56 -25.60 6.26
C GLY A 35 11.02 -24.52 5.27
N PRO A 36 12.29 -24.57 4.83
CA PRO A 36 12.86 -23.54 3.95
C PRO A 36 12.33 -23.65 2.52
N VAL A 37 12.42 -22.54 1.77
CA VAL A 37 12.13 -22.52 0.33
C VAL A 37 13.04 -23.52 -0.40
N PRO A 38 12.48 -24.41 -1.24
CA PRO A 38 13.27 -25.32 -2.09
C PRO A 38 14.25 -24.56 -2.98
N GLU A 39 15.47 -25.07 -3.15
CA GLU A 39 16.55 -24.35 -3.87
C GLU A 39 16.15 -23.89 -5.28
N HIS A 40 15.45 -24.75 -6.03
CA HIS A 40 15.00 -24.44 -7.39
C HIS A 40 13.88 -23.40 -7.46
N LEU A 41 13.27 -23.03 -6.32
CA LEU A 41 12.29 -21.95 -6.22
C LEU A 41 12.89 -20.65 -5.65
N ARG A 42 14.15 -20.68 -5.18
CA ARG A 42 14.77 -19.53 -4.51
C ARG A 42 14.82 -18.30 -5.41
N GLU A 43 15.29 -18.45 -6.64
CA GLU A 43 15.37 -17.35 -7.61
C GLU A 43 13.99 -16.73 -7.86
N ARG A 44 12.96 -17.57 -8.05
CA ARG A 44 11.58 -17.10 -8.21
C ARG A 44 11.09 -16.33 -6.99
N ALA A 45 11.32 -16.85 -5.79
CA ALA A 45 10.95 -16.18 -4.55
C ALA A 45 11.66 -14.81 -4.38
N GLU A 46 12.94 -14.72 -4.76
CA GLU A 46 13.71 -13.48 -4.71
C GLU A 46 13.17 -12.43 -5.69
N VAL A 47 12.81 -12.83 -6.91
CA VAL A 47 12.19 -11.93 -7.91
C VAL A 47 10.85 -11.39 -7.40
N ILE A 48 10.00 -12.25 -6.86
CA ILE A 48 8.71 -11.85 -6.27
C ILE A 48 8.92 -10.86 -5.13
N LEU A 49 9.84 -11.18 -4.20
CA LEU A 49 10.14 -10.31 -3.06
C LEU A 49 10.66 -8.94 -3.50
N ALA A 50 11.52 -8.88 -4.52
CA ALA A 50 12.02 -7.63 -5.06
C ALA A 50 10.89 -6.76 -5.64
N ARG A 51 9.96 -7.36 -6.41
CA ARG A 51 8.79 -6.66 -6.95
C ARG A 51 7.88 -6.14 -5.84
N GLN A 52 7.60 -6.95 -4.82
CA GLN A 52 6.78 -6.55 -3.67
C GLN A 52 7.39 -5.36 -2.93
N LYS A 53 8.72 -5.34 -2.72
CA LYS A 53 9.42 -4.20 -2.10
C LYS A 53 9.26 -2.92 -2.92
N MET A 54 9.45 -2.99 -4.24
CA MET A 54 9.25 -1.83 -5.11
C MET A 54 7.82 -1.28 -5.04
N MET A 55 6.82 -2.16 -4.98
CA MET A 55 5.41 -1.75 -4.81
C MET A 55 5.16 -1.08 -3.46
N LEU A 56 5.72 -1.62 -2.37
CA LEU A 56 5.62 -1.01 -1.04
C LEU A 56 6.24 0.38 -1.00
N ASP A 57 7.41 0.56 -1.63
CA ASP A 57 8.08 1.85 -1.71
C ASP A 57 7.23 2.87 -2.49
N SER A 58 6.69 2.46 -3.63
CA SER A 58 5.77 3.28 -4.43
C SER A 58 4.52 3.68 -3.63
N LEU A 59 3.91 2.73 -2.92
CA LEU A 59 2.75 2.98 -2.08
C LEU A 59 3.06 3.95 -0.94
N ALA A 60 4.23 3.82 -0.30
CA ALA A 60 4.67 4.73 0.75
C ALA A 60 4.85 6.16 0.23
N MET A 61 5.42 6.32 -0.97
CA MET A 61 5.56 7.62 -1.64
C MET A 61 4.20 8.24 -1.95
N SER A 62 3.27 7.47 -2.52
CA SER A 62 1.90 7.91 -2.82
C SER A 62 1.16 8.34 -1.55
N ARG A 63 1.28 7.56 -0.46
CA ARG A 63 0.70 7.91 0.84
C ARG A 63 1.27 9.22 1.38
N ALA A 64 2.58 9.43 1.26
CA ALA A 64 3.23 10.67 1.69
C ALA A 64 2.78 11.88 0.85
N HIS A 65 2.52 11.68 -0.44
CA HIS A 65 1.99 12.72 -1.32
C HIS A 65 0.58 13.15 -0.88
N VAL A 66 -0.36 12.21 -0.77
CA VAL A 66 -1.73 12.47 -0.32
C VAL A 66 -1.76 13.12 1.06
N ALA A 67 -0.89 12.68 1.99
CA ALA A 67 -0.80 13.30 3.31
C ALA A 67 -0.44 14.79 3.25
N ARG A 68 0.44 15.20 2.31
CA ARG A 68 0.79 16.62 2.10
C ARG A 68 -0.38 17.41 1.53
N GLU A 69 -1.11 16.85 0.57
CA GLU A 69 -2.32 17.49 0.01
C GLU A 69 -3.38 17.72 1.09
N LEU A 70 -3.66 16.70 1.90
CA LEU A 70 -4.59 16.82 3.03
C LEU A 70 -4.13 17.83 4.09
N ALA A 71 -2.82 17.97 4.29
CA ALA A 71 -2.28 18.99 5.19
C ALA A 71 -2.42 20.40 4.61
N ALA A 72 -2.33 20.57 3.29
CA ALA A 72 -2.59 21.84 2.63
C ALA A 72 -4.07 22.23 2.74
N LEU A 73 -4.98 21.30 2.44
CA LEU A 73 -6.43 21.54 2.55
C LEU A 73 -6.85 21.90 3.98
N ARG A 74 -6.28 21.26 5.00
CA ARG A 74 -6.55 21.58 6.42
C ARG A 74 -6.11 22.99 6.83
N ARG A 75 -5.22 23.65 6.09
CA ARG A 75 -4.79 25.03 6.37
C ARG A 75 -5.70 26.07 5.75
N VAL A 76 -6.64 25.69 4.88
CA VAL A 76 -7.62 26.61 4.31
C VAL A 76 -8.57 27.04 5.44
N PRO A 77 -8.66 28.34 5.77
CA PRO A 77 -9.56 28.83 6.79
C PRO A 77 -11.01 28.51 6.42
N THR A 78 -11.72 27.78 7.28
CA THR A 78 -13.16 27.50 7.12
C THR A 78 -14.05 28.58 7.73
N SER A 79 -13.44 29.59 8.37
CA SER A 79 -14.13 30.73 8.98
C SER A 79 -14.24 31.89 7.98
N ALA A 80 -15.23 31.84 7.09
CA ALA A 80 -15.84 33.09 6.69
C ALA A 80 -16.69 33.55 7.88
N SER A 81 -16.15 34.44 8.72
CA SER A 81 -17.01 35.26 9.55
C SER A 81 -17.72 36.21 8.59
N ASP A 82 -18.81 35.71 8.00
CA ASP A 82 -19.73 36.46 7.15
C ASP A 82 -20.66 37.29 8.07
N ALA A 83 -20.06 37.94 9.06
CA ALA A 83 -20.73 38.92 9.89
C ALA A 83 -20.25 40.29 9.39
N PRO A 84 -21.12 41.12 8.77
CA PRO A 84 -20.76 42.47 8.40
C PRO A 84 -20.40 43.26 9.67
N ALA A 85 -19.12 43.59 9.82
CA ALA A 85 -18.65 44.50 10.86
C ALA A 85 -18.94 45.94 10.41
N TYR A 86 -20.02 46.54 10.92
CA TYR A 86 -20.27 47.97 10.77
C TYR A 86 -19.25 48.73 11.64
N LEU A 87 -18.34 49.43 10.98
CA LEU A 87 -17.36 50.30 11.63
C LEU A 87 -18.04 51.66 11.88
N ASP A 88 -18.49 51.87 13.12
CA ASP A 88 -19.11 53.14 13.52
C ASP A 88 -18.02 54.22 13.62
N VAL A 89 -17.94 55.06 12.60
CA VAL A 89 -17.06 56.23 12.58
C VAL A 89 -17.79 57.40 13.25
N GLN A 90 -17.61 57.55 14.56
CA GLN A 90 -18.04 58.75 15.29
C GLN A 90 -17.24 59.95 14.79
N GLY A 91 -17.93 60.93 14.20
CA GLY A 91 -17.46 62.27 13.89
C GLY A 91 -17.97 63.30 14.90
#